data_AF-A0A5S9MBN5-F1
#
_entry.id   AF-A0A5S9MBN5-F1
#
_cell.length_a   1.000
_cell.length_b   1.000
_cell.length_c   1.000
_cell.angle_alpha   90.00
_cell.angle_beta   90.00
_cell.angle_gamma   90.00
#
_symmetry.space_group_name_H-M   'P 1'
#
loop_
_entity.id
_entity.type
_entity.pdbx_description
1 polymer ?
#
loop_
_entity_poly.entity_id
_entity_poly.type
_entity_poly.pdbx_seq_one_letter_code
_entity_poly.pdbx_strand_id
1 'polypeptide(L)'
;MKRLESTFKKWMCFLHSKKNKSKGVFKHERKTNKNNVYDLSFFMPGQTTEAEEVKSIISKRFVDKEGKVIPFVFKAITTERIDELEKENTTFKNVKGRGRVKDLDSQRFFTYIAVESTIYPDFKSKELREAYGTQDPVEVAKRVLSVGGEYANWLNKAIEVNGFEDEIEDLETEAKN
;
A
#
# COMPACT_ATOMS: atom_id res chain seq x y z
N MET A 1 38.19 -87.16 -4.90
CA MET A 1 39.17 -87.30 -6.00
C MET A 1 39.24 -85.95 -6.74
N LYS A 2 40.40 -85.30 -6.63
CA LYS A 2 40.71 -83.90 -6.95
C LYS A 2 40.63 -83.57 -8.45
N ARG A 3 39.41 -83.43 -8.99
CA ARG A 3 39.23 -83.08 -10.42
C ARG A 3 38.02 -82.16 -10.70
N LEU A 4 37.61 -81.36 -9.71
CA LEU A 4 36.65 -80.26 -9.90
C LEU A 4 37.23 -78.87 -9.56
N GLU A 5 38.49 -78.80 -9.10
CA GLU A 5 39.15 -77.52 -8.76
C GLU A 5 39.80 -76.80 -9.97
N SER A 6 39.91 -77.47 -11.11
CA SER A 6 40.62 -76.94 -12.29
C SER A 6 39.74 -76.07 -13.20
N THR A 7 38.43 -76.34 -13.27
CA THR A 7 37.50 -75.57 -14.10
C THR A 7 36.93 -74.33 -13.40
N PHE A 8 36.88 -74.34 -12.06
CA PHE A 8 36.40 -73.20 -11.27
C PHE A 8 37.40 -72.03 -11.24
N LYS A 9 38.70 -72.33 -11.26
CA LYS A 9 39.77 -71.32 -11.29
C LYS A 9 39.89 -70.57 -12.62
N LYS A 10 39.50 -71.21 -13.75
CA LYS A 10 39.50 -70.57 -15.07
C LYS A 10 38.28 -69.66 -15.29
N TRP A 11 37.17 -69.90 -14.58
CA TRP A 11 35.99 -69.03 -14.58
C TRP A 11 36.16 -67.80 -13.66
N MET A 12 36.87 -67.95 -12.54
CA MET A 12 37.16 -66.82 -11.62
C MET A 12 38.07 -65.73 -12.22
N CYS A 13 38.99 -66.08 -13.12
CA CYS A 13 39.86 -65.09 -13.78
C CYS A 13 39.13 -64.28 -14.88
N PHE A 14 38.09 -64.83 -15.51
CA PHE A 14 37.28 -64.09 -16.50
C PHE A 14 36.31 -63.10 -15.83
N LEU A 15 35.83 -63.41 -14.62
CA LEU A 15 34.97 -62.51 -13.83
C LEU A 15 35.71 -61.35 -13.17
N HIS A 16 37.04 -61.41 -13.03
CA HIS A 16 37.85 -60.31 -12.50
C HIS A 16 38.25 -59.24 -13.54
N SER A 17 38.00 -59.46 -14.83
CA SER A 17 38.41 -58.52 -15.90
C SER A 17 37.29 -57.60 -16.41
N LYS A 18 36.01 -57.88 -16.09
CA LYS A 18 34.85 -57.09 -16.56
C LYS A 18 33.97 -56.47 -15.47
N LYS A 19 34.57 -56.05 -14.35
CA LYS A 19 33.94 -55.09 -13.43
C LYS A 19 34.86 -53.90 -13.15
N ASN A 20 35.43 -53.34 -14.22
CA ASN A 20 36.08 -52.05 -14.19
C ASN A 20 35.45 -51.14 -15.25
N LYS A 21 34.14 -50.91 -15.12
CA LYS A 21 33.43 -49.83 -15.82
C LYS A 21 32.34 -49.27 -14.90
N SER A 22 32.32 -47.95 -14.83
CA SER A 22 31.25 -47.11 -14.29
C SER A 22 30.91 -47.28 -12.81
N LYS A 23 31.76 -46.75 -11.94
CA LYS A 23 31.28 -46.00 -10.77
C LYS A 23 31.71 -44.55 -10.95
N GLY A 24 30.97 -43.82 -11.78
CA GLY A 24 30.92 -42.38 -11.64
C GLY A 24 30.41 -42.11 -10.23
N VAL A 25 31.30 -41.66 -9.36
CA VAL A 25 30.89 -41.07 -8.08
C VAL A 25 30.17 -39.79 -8.47
N PHE A 26 28.84 -39.89 -8.61
CA PHE A 26 27.98 -38.73 -8.54
C PHE A 26 28.33 -38.06 -7.22
N LYS A 27 29.10 -36.97 -7.28
CA LYS A 27 29.07 -35.97 -6.23
C LYS A 27 27.60 -35.55 -6.16
N HIS A 28 26.87 -36.11 -5.20
CA HIS A 28 25.75 -35.40 -4.63
C HIS A 28 26.40 -34.18 -3.98
N GLU A 29 26.60 -33.13 -4.77
CA GLU A 29 26.52 -31.78 -4.25
C GLU A 29 25.17 -31.73 -3.56
N ARG A 30 25.19 -31.92 -2.23
CA ARG A 30 24.13 -31.44 -1.37
C ARG A 30 24.07 -29.96 -1.69
N LYS A 31 23.15 -29.59 -2.59
CA LYS A 31 22.67 -28.20 -2.71
C LYS A 31 22.33 -27.84 -1.28
N THR A 32 23.16 -27.00 -0.67
CA THR A 32 22.83 -26.42 0.61
C THR A 32 21.49 -25.74 0.37
N ASN A 33 20.46 -26.25 1.04
CA ASN A 33 19.19 -25.56 1.10
C ASN A 33 19.54 -24.22 1.74
N LYS A 34 19.73 -23.19 0.92
CA LYS A 34 19.86 -21.82 1.40
C LYS A 34 18.48 -21.53 1.97
N ASN A 35 18.33 -21.77 3.27
CA ASN A 35 17.23 -21.18 4.02
C ASN A 35 17.35 -19.69 3.76
N ASN A 36 16.55 -19.18 2.83
CA ASN A 36 16.45 -17.77 2.53
C ASN A 36 15.68 -17.17 3.71
N VAL A 37 16.39 -16.94 4.81
CA VAL A 37 15.82 -16.26 5.98
C VAL A 37 15.75 -14.80 5.58
N TYR A 38 14.54 -14.32 5.30
CA TYR A 38 14.30 -12.91 5.04
C TYR A 38 14.64 -12.11 6.29
N ASP A 39 15.47 -11.08 6.14
CA ASP A 39 15.79 -10.17 7.22
C ASP A 39 14.62 -9.18 7.43
N LEU A 40 14.09 -9.17 8.65
CA LEU A 40 12.94 -8.34 9.03
C LEU A 40 13.35 -6.97 9.58
N SER A 41 14.64 -6.73 9.81
CA SER A 41 15.14 -5.49 10.41
C SER A 41 14.72 -4.23 9.64
N PHE A 42 14.62 -4.33 8.32
CA PHE A 42 14.22 -3.23 7.42
C PHE A 42 12.78 -2.73 7.64
N PHE A 43 11.91 -3.54 8.26
CA PHE A 43 10.50 -3.20 8.51
C PHE A 43 10.23 -2.76 9.95
N MET A 44 11.27 -2.64 10.78
CA MET A 44 11.13 -2.25 12.17
C MET A 44 10.99 -0.72 12.31
N PRO A 45 10.26 -0.23 13.34
CA PRO A 45 10.16 1.19 13.63
C PRO A 45 11.54 1.86 13.74
N GLY A 46 11.71 3.01 13.12
CA GLY A 46 12.97 3.77 13.10
C GLY A 46 13.98 3.34 12.04
N GLN A 47 13.73 2.27 11.28
CA GLN A 47 14.48 1.93 10.05
C GLN A 47 13.75 2.37 8.77
N THR A 48 12.44 2.56 8.85
CA THR A 48 11.60 3.02 7.73
C THR A 48 11.55 4.55 7.68
N THR A 49 11.66 5.12 6.47
CA THR A 49 11.50 6.56 6.24
C THR A 49 10.04 6.96 6.48
N GLU A 50 9.82 8.04 7.24
CA GLU A 50 8.48 8.60 7.44
C GLU A 50 7.90 9.16 6.13
N ALA A 51 6.57 9.21 6.04
CA ALA A 51 5.90 9.84 4.92
C ALA A 51 6.34 11.31 4.77
N GLU A 52 6.86 11.65 3.59
CA GLU A 52 7.35 12.99 3.28
C GLU A 52 6.21 14.00 3.12
N GLU A 53 6.50 15.26 3.43
CA GLU A 53 5.58 16.36 3.17
C GLU A 53 5.60 16.76 1.70
N VAL A 54 4.45 16.69 1.04
CA VAL A 54 4.30 17.04 -0.37
C VAL A 54 3.71 18.44 -0.51
N LYS A 55 4.39 19.32 -1.25
CA LYS A 55 3.90 20.66 -1.56
C LYS A 55 3.22 20.69 -2.92
N SER A 56 2.00 21.21 -2.99
CA SER A 56 1.25 21.32 -4.25
C SER A 56 0.51 22.64 -4.37
N ILE A 57 0.47 23.20 -5.58
CA ILE A 57 -0.29 24.42 -5.87
C ILE A 57 -1.71 24.02 -6.29
N ILE A 58 -2.66 24.18 -5.38
CA ILE A 58 -4.08 23.90 -5.63
C ILE A 58 -4.77 25.08 -6.31
N SER A 59 -4.52 26.28 -5.82
CA SER A 59 -5.14 27.51 -6.31
C SER A 59 -4.11 28.62 -6.46
N LYS A 60 -4.24 29.41 -7.53
CA LYS A 60 -3.44 30.61 -7.77
C LYS A 60 -3.97 31.84 -7.02
N ARG A 61 -5.12 31.72 -6.35
CA ARG A 61 -5.79 32.83 -5.63
C ARG A 61 -5.13 33.15 -4.30
N PHE A 62 -4.50 32.16 -3.68
CA PHE A 62 -3.82 32.34 -2.40
C PHE A 62 -2.40 32.81 -2.67
N VAL A 63 -2.16 34.10 -2.47
CA VAL A 63 -0.85 34.74 -2.64
C VAL A 63 -0.37 35.35 -1.34
N ASP A 64 0.93 35.34 -1.13
CA ASP A 64 1.56 36.02 -0.01
C ASP A 64 1.68 37.54 -0.23
N LYS A 65 2.30 38.24 0.73
CA LYS A 65 2.52 39.68 0.67
C LYS A 65 3.46 40.11 -0.47
N GLU A 66 4.23 39.18 -1.02
CA GLU A 66 5.18 39.39 -2.12
C GLU A 66 4.57 39.02 -3.48
N GLY A 67 3.32 38.54 -3.50
CA GLY A 67 2.60 38.13 -4.70
C GLY A 67 2.90 36.70 -5.17
N LYS A 68 3.58 35.88 -4.37
CA LYS A 68 3.89 34.49 -4.69
C LYS A 68 2.75 33.57 -4.23
N VAL A 69 2.40 32.60 -5.08
CA VAL A 69 1.35 31.62 -4.77
C VAL A 69 1.76 30.74 -3.60
N ILE A 70 0.86 30.60 -2.64
CA ILE A 70 1.05 29.82 -1.42
C ILE A 70 0.73 28.34 -1.73
N PRO A 71 1.72 27.43 -1.63
CA PRO A 71 1.47 26.01 -1.83
C PRO A 71 0.75 25.41 -0.61
N PHE A 72 -0.08 24.42 -0.88
CA PHE A 72 -0.65 23.56 0.14
C PHE A 72 0.38 22.49 0.51
N VAL A 73 0.43 22.12 1.79
CA VAL A 73 1.31 21.07 2.31
C VAL A 73 0.45 19.89 2.70
N PHE A 74 0.78 18.72 2.17
CA PHE A 74 0.10 17.47 2.42
C PHE A 74 1.03 16.46 3.09
N LYS A 75 0.46 15.58 3.92
CA LYS A 75 1.14 14.43 4.50
C LYS A 75 0.18 13.24 4.51
N ALA A 76 0.67 12.06 4.14
CA ALA A 76 -0.12 10.83 4.23
C ALA A 76 -0.51 10.58 5.69
N ILE A 77 -1.76 10.15 5.90
CA ILE A 77 -2.22 9.70 7.22
C ILE A 77 -1.92 8.21 7.40
N THR A 78 -1.96 7.74 8.65
CA THR A 78 -1.71 6.32 8.93
C THR A 78 -2.86 5.45 8.44
N THR A 79 -2.57 4.21 8.04
CA THR A 79 -3.60 3.24 7.66
C THR A 79 -4.61 3.02 8.79
N GLU A 80 -4.15 2.99 10.05
CA GLU A 80 -5.03 2.89 11.22
C GLU A 80 -6.05 4.03 11.27
N ARG A 81 -5.61 5.26 10.96
CA ARG A 81 -6.51 6.42 10.96
C ARG A 81 -7.49 6.38 9.78
N ILE A 82 -7.07 5.88 8.63
CA ILE A 82 -7.96 5.67 7.48
C ILE A 82 -9.06 4.66 7.85
N ASP A 83 -8.72 3.55 8.49
CA ASP A 83 -9.71 2.54 8.93
C ASP A 83 -10.71 3.11 9.95
N GLU A 84 -10.26 4.00 10.84
CA GLU A 84 -11.14 4.72 11.77
C GLU A 84 -12.10 5.63 11.01
N LEU A 85 -11.61 6.42 10.07
CA LEU A 85 -12.43 7.29 9.23
C LEU A 85 -13.44 6.49 8.41
N GLU A 86 -13.07 5.33 7.88
CA GLU A 86 -13.99 4.47 7.13
C GLU A 86 -15.14 3.97 8.03
N LYS A 87 -14.81 3.56 9.27
CA LYS A 87 -15.81 3.14 10.26
C LYS A 87 -16.72 4.29 10.69
N GLU A 88 -16.15 5.47 10.94
CA GLU A 88 -16.89 6.68 11.33
C GLU A 88 -17.88 7.13 10.23
N ASN A 89 -17.53 6.90 8.95
CA ASN A 89 -18.35 7.27 7.80
C ASN A 89 -19.18 6.10 7.24
N THR A 90 -19.09 4.91 7.85
CA THR A 90 -19.92 3.76 7.51
C THR A 90 -21.19 3.75 8.36
N THR A 91 -22.33 3.73 7.68
CA THR A 91 -23.63 3.47 8.31
C THR A 91 -24.19 2.13 7.88
N PHE A 92 -25.28 1.69 8.53
CA PHE A 92 -25.99 0.49 8.15
C PHE A 92 -27.42 0.84 7.77
N LYS A 93 -27.82 0.49 6.55
CA LYS A 93 -29.18 0.69 6.05
C LYS A 93 -29.89 -0.65 5.92
N ASN A 94 -31.15 -0.69 6.33
CA ASN A 94 -31.99 -1.86 6.13
C ASN A 94 -32.58 -1.81 4.73
N VAL A 95 -32.13 -2.71 3.86
CA VAL A 95 -32.62 -2.83 2.48
C VAL A 95 -33.64 -3.97 2.43
N LYS A 96 -34.85 -3.67 1.96
CA LYS A 96 -35.95 -4.64 1.85
C LYS A 96 -35.49 -5.83 0.98
N GLY A 97 -35.56 -7.04 1.55
CA GLY A 97 -35.16 -8.28 0.88
C GLY A 97 -33.67 -8.63 0.93
N ARG A 98 -32.80 -7.74 1.42
CA ARG A 98 -31.35 -8.01 1.61
C ARG A 98 -30.88 -7.90 3.06
N GLY A 99 -31.73 -7.40 3.96
CA GLY A 99 -31.39 -7.23 5.37
C GLY A 99 -30.55 -5.98 5.64
N ARG A 100 -29.71 -6.01 6.67
CA ARG A 100 -28.85 -4.90 7.08
C ARG A 100 -27.61 -4.86 6.18
N VAL A 101 -27.47 -3.81 5.36
CA VAL A 101 -26.37 -3.64 4.40
C VAL A 101 -25.45 -2.50 4.88
N LYS A 102 -24.14 -2.67 4.72
CA LYS A 102 -23.11 -1.64 4.97
C LYS A 102 -23.22 -0.56 3.90
N ASP A 103 -23.28 0.70 4.31
CA ASP A 103 -23.42 1.87 3.45
C ASP A 103 -22.38 2.91 3.86
N LEU A 104 -21.30 3.00 3.07
CA LEU A 104 -20.22 3.97 3.26
C LEU A 104 -20.58 5.26 2.54
N ASP A 105 -20.53 6.39 3.25
CA ASP A 105 -20.55 7.71 2.62
C ASP A 105 -19.15 8.00 2.06
N SER A 106 -18.87 7.51 0.85
CA SER A 106 -17.55 7.64 0.21
C SER A 106 -17.13 9.09 0.05
N GLN A 107 -18.06 9.97 -0.35
CA GLN A 107 -17.77 11.38 -0.54
C GLN A 107 -17.31 12.02 0.78
N ARG A 108 -18.01 11.72 1.88
CA ARG A 108 -17.65 12.22 3.20
C ARG A 108 -16.32 11.63 3.65
N PHE A 109 -16.13 10.32 3.51
CA PHE A 109 -14.89 9.61 3.84
C PHE A 109 -13.65 10.22 3.20
N PHE A 110 -13.63 10.35 1.87
CA PHE A 110 -12.48 10.94 1.16
C PHE A 110 -12.27 12.41 1.52
N THR A 111 -13.35 13.14 1.79
CA THR A 111 -13.23 14.55 2.23
C THR A 111 -12.57 14.64 3.60
N TYR A 112 -12.87 13.74 4.54
CA TYR A 112 -12.18 13.70 5.83
C TYR A 112 -10.71 13.31 5.67
N ILE A 113 -10.39 12.32 4.85
CA ILE A 113 -9.00 11.99 4.51
C ILE A 113 -8.28 13.25 4.01
N ALA A 114 -8.88 13.98 3.08
CA ALA A 114 -8.27 15.18 2.53
C ALA A 114 -8.05 16.29 3.58
N VAL A 115 -9.00 16.47 4.50
CA VAL A 115 -8.85 17.41 5.63
C VAL A 115 -7.70 16.99 6.54
N GLU A 116 -7.60 15.70 6.91
CA GLU A 116 -6.56 15.22 7.83
C GLU A 116 -5.17 15.17 7.18
N SER A 117 -5.12 14.92 5.87
CA SER A 117 -3.88 14.92 5.09
C SER A 117 -3.38 16.32 4.74
N THR A 118 -4.19 17.37 4.88
CA THR A 118 -3.75 18.75 4.63
C THR A 118 -3.14 19.35 5.90
N ILE A 119 -1.81 19.49 5.92
CA ILE A 119 -1.07 20.12 7.02
C ILE A 119 -1.18 21.65 6.95
N TYR A 120 -1.14 22.20 5.73
CA TYR A 120 -1.29 23.63 5.52
C TYR A 120 -2.07 23.91 4.23
N PRO A 121 -3.16 24.69 4.29
CA PRO A 121 -3.79 25.27 5.49
C PRO A 121 -4.48 24.21 6.37
N ASP A 122 -4.34 24.31 7.69
CA ASP A 122 -5.05 23.43 8.63
C ASP A 122 -6.52 23.85 8.76
N PHE A 123 -7.43 23.14 8.09
CA PHE A 123 -8.87 23.38 8.14
C PHE A 123 -9.50 23.11 9.51
N LYS A 124 -8.81 22.40 10.41
CA LYS A 124 -9.22 22.20 11.80
C LYS A 124 -8.77 23.36 12.69
N SER A 125 -7.97 24.30 12.21
CA SER A 125 -7.52 25.44 13.00
C SER A 125 -8.70 26.29 13.50
N LYS A 126 -8.56 26.79 14.73
CA LYS A 126 -9.58 27.66 15.36
C LYS A 126 -9.76 28.95 14.54
N GLU A 127 -8.66 29.50 14.03
CA GLU A 127 -8.64 30.74 13.25
C GLU A 127 -9.51 30.62 11.99
N LEU A 128 -9.36 29.55 11.21
CA LEU A 128 -10.19 29.35 10.02
C LEU A 128 -11.64 29.05 10.37
N ARG A 129 -11.90 28.23 11.39
CA ARG A 129 -13.27 27.93 11.84
C ARG A 129 -14.02 29.18 12.30
N GLU A 130 -13.37 30.08 13.02
CA GLU A 130 -13.94 31.36 13.45
C GLU A 130 -14.11 32.32 12.26
N ALA A 131 -13.11 32.46 11.39
CA ALA A 131 -13.17 33.34 10.23
C ALA A 131 -14.28 32.95 9.25
N TYR A 132 -14.49 31.64 9.05
CA TYR A 132 -15.56 31.13 8.20
C TYR A 132 -16.86 30.87 8.94
N GLY A 133 -16.93 31.01 10.26
CA GLY A 133 -18.15 30.86 11.05
C GLY A 133 -18.73 29.44 11.06
N THR A 134 -17.90 28.42 10.95
CA THR A 134 -18.32 27.00 10.99
C THR A 134 -17.35 26.18 11.83
N GLN A 135 -17.88 25.24 12.61
CA GLN A 135 -17.05 24.31 13.38
C GLN A 135 -16.62 23.09 12.57
N ASP A 136 -17.28 22.82 11.44
CA ASP A 136 -16.99 21.68 10.59
C ASP A 136 -15.81 21.98 9.65
N PRO A 137 -14.67 21.27 9.79
CA PRO A 137 -13.50 21.45 8.92
C PRO A 137 -13.80 21.21 7.43
N VAL A 138 -14.75 20.32 7.12
CA VAL A 138 -15.16 20.03 5.74
C VAL A 138 -15.82 21.26 5.11
N GLU A 139 -16.69 21.92 5.87
CA GLU A 139 -17.33 23.16 5.44
C GLU A 139 -16.32 24.31 5.33
N VAL A 140 -15.32 24.39 6.23
CA VAL A 140 -14.20 25.32 6.09
C VAL A 140 -13.47 25.09 4.76
N ALA A 141 -13.10 23.85 4.45
CA ALA A 141 -12.41 23.51 3.20
C ALA A 141 -13.20 23.93 1.97
N LYS A 142 -14.52 23.69 1.94
CA LYS A 142 -15.41 24.13 0.86
C LYS A 142 -15.49 25.64 0.72
N ARG A 143 -15.50 26.39 1.83
CA ARG A 143 -15.54 27.86 1.80
C ARG A 143 -14.22 28.47 1.35
N VAL A 144 -13.09 27.92 1.81
CA VAL A 144 -11.75 28.30 1.34
C VAL A 144 -11.62 28.02 -0.15
N LEU A 145 -11.88 26.78 -0.57
CA LEU A 145 -11.83 26.30 -1.95
C LEU A 145 -13.19 26.51 -2.64
N SER A 146 -13.62 27.76 -2.68
CA SER A 146 -14.93 28.18 -3.20
C SER A 146 -15.15 27.90 -4.69
N VAL A 147 -14.10 27.60 -5.45
CA VAL A 147 -14.21 27.21 -6.87
C VAL A 147 -14.17 25.69 -6.95
N GLY A 148 -15.19 25.08 -7.58
CA GLY A 148 -15.34 23.62 -7.63
C GLY A 148 -14.13 22.87 -8.19
N GLY A 149 -13.45 23.43 -9.19
CA GLY A 149 -12.21 22.84 -9.72
C GLY A 149 -11.05 22.85 -8.73
N GLU A 150 -10.94 23.87 -7.87
CA GLU A 150 -9.91 23.93 -6.82
C GLU A 150 -10.19 22.86 -5.75
N TYR A 151 -11.45 22.71 -5.36
CA TYR A 151 -11.88 21.67 -4.41
C TYR A 151 -11.62 20.26 -4.94
N ALA A 152 -11.98 20.00 -6.21
CA ALA A 152 -11.72 18.70 -6.84
C ALA A 152 -10.22 18.39 -6.94
N ASN A 153 -9.40 19.36 -7.36
CA ASN A 153 -7.95 19.20 -7.44
C ASN A 153 -7.32 18.95 -6.06
N TRP A 154 -7.80 19.63 -5.02
CA TRP A 154 -7.37 19.41 -3.64
C TRP A 154 -7.70 18.00 -3.15
N LEU A 155 -8.94 17.55 -3.39
CA LEU A 155 -9.39 16.21 -3.00
C LEU A 155 -8.54 15.13 -3.68
N ASN A 156 -8.39 15.22 -5.00
CA ASN A 156 -7.57 14.27 -5.77
C ASN A 156 -6.11 14.26 -5.30
N LYS A 157 -5.53 15.44 -5.05
CA LYS A 157 -4.15 15.51 -4.57
C LYS A 157 -3.97 14.86 -3.19
N ALA A 158 -4.95 15.03 -2.30
CA ALA A 158 -4.87 14.38 -0.99
C ALA A 158 -5.02 12.86 -1.10
N ILE A 159 -5.86 12.35 -2.00
CA ILE A 159 -6.02 10.92 -2.24
C ILE A 159 -4.73 10.33 -2.85
N GLU A 160 -4.14 11.02 -3.83
CA GLU A 160 -2.84 10.68 -4.44
C GLU A 160 -1.73 10.56 -3.37
N VAL A 161 -1.65 11.52 -2.45
CA VAL A 161 -0.65 11.52 -1.36
C VAL A 161 -0.80 10.31 -0.43
N ASN A 162 -2.00 9.76 -0.29
CA ASN A 162 -2.24 8.54 0.50
C ASN A 162 -2.11 7.25 -0.32
N GLY A 163 -1.82 7.33 -1.63
CA GLY A 163 -1.60 6.17 -2.50
C GLY A 163 -2.89 5.49 -3.00
N PHE A 164 -4.02 6.21 -3.00
CA PHE A 164 -5.33 5.71 -3.43
C PHE A 164 -5.72 6.16 -4.85
N GLU A 165 -4.74 6.42 -5.73
CA GLU A 165 -5.00 6.96 -7.08
C GLU A 165 -5.93 6.06 -7.92
N ASP A 166 -5.73 4.74 -7.84
CA ASP A 166 -6.53 3.74 -8.58
C ASP A 166 -8.00 3.64 -8.06
N GLU A 167 -8.23 3.92 -6.77
CA GLU A 167 -9.58 3.80 -6.17
C GLU A 167 -10.55 4.89 -6.67
N ILE A 168 -10.03 6.05 -7.10
CA ILE A 168 -10.86 7.11 -7.69
C ILE A 168 -11.43 6.66 -9.04
N GLU A 169 -10.58 6.04 -9.88
CA GLU A 169 -10.99 5.61 -11.21
C GLU A 169 -12.11 4.56 -11.12
N ASP A 170 -11.97 3.59 -10.22
CA ASP A 170 -12.97 2.56 -9.99
C ASP A 170 -14.33 3.15 -9.56
N LEU A 171 -14.36 4.09 -8.61
CA LEU A 171 -15.60 4.76 -8.18
C LEU A 171 -16.30 5.52 -9.30
N GLU A 172 -15.55 6.15 -10.21
CA GLU A 172 -16.12 6.83 -11.36
C GLU A 172 -16.72 5.86 -12.39
N THR A 173 -16.15 4.66 -12.54
CA THR A 173 -16.70 3.64 -13.44
C THR A 173 -17.98 3.00 -12.90
N GLU A 174 -18.09 2.82 -11.59
CA GLU A 174 -19.29 2.31 -10.94
C GLU A 174 -20.45 3.30 -11.01
N ALA A 175 -20.21 4.60 -10.86
CA ALA A 175 -21.26 5.63 -10.93
C ALA A 175 -21.87 5.82 -12.34
N LYS A 176 -21.19 5.34 -13.39
CA LYS A 176 -21.61 5.45 -14.79
C LYS A 176 -22.41 4.23 -15.31
N ASN A 177 -22.47 3.14 -14.54
CA ASN A 177 -23.21 1.90 -14.88
C ASN A 177 -24.55 1.79 -14.13
#